data_AF-K0S5U0-F1
#
_entry.id   AF-K0S5U0-F1
#
_cell.length_a   1.000
_cell.length_b   1.000
_cell.length_c   1.000
_cell.angle_alpha   90.00
_cell.angle_beta   90.00
_cell.angle_gamma   90.00
#
_symmetry.space_group_name_H-M   'P 1'
#
loop_
_entity.id
_entity.type
_entity.pdbx_description
1 polymer ?
#
loop_
_entity_poly.entity_id
_entity_poly.type
_entity_poly.pdbx_seq_one_letter_code
_entity_poly.pdbx_strand_id
1 'polypeptide(L)'
;MQGHDKSRYNLGCLEGQKGNHDRAVRHFLISAKMGLKDSVDNIKKRFMAELATKEQYAQALEGYQKAMEEMKSHDRDEAKRLMDEQGL
;
A
#
# COMPACT_ATOMS: atom_id res chain seq x y z
N MET A 1 16.58 6.00 3.00
CA MET A 1 16.11 5.87 1.61
C MET A 1 15.31 4.57 1.48
N GLN A 2 14.03 4.58 1.87
CA GLN A 2 13.12 3.48 1.59
C GLN A 2 12.85 3.49 0.08
N GLY A 3 13.03 2.34 -0.59
CA GLY A 3 12.84 2.23 -2.03
C GLY A 3 11.48 2.78 -2.48
N HIS A 4 11.39 3.28 -3.70
CA HIS A 4 10.19 3.92 -4.23
C HIS A 4 8.97 2.97 -4.13
N ASP A 5 8.08 3.26 -3.18
CA ASP A 5 6.82 2.58 -2.90
C ASP A 5 5.99 2.36 -4.17
N LYS A 6 5.91 3.38 -5.02
CA LYS A 6 5.25 3.31 -6.34
C LYS A 6 5.83 2.24 -7.25
N SER A 7 7.11 1.91 -7.15
CA SER A 7 7.72 0.86 -7.99
C SER A 7 7.20 -0.54 -7.61
N ARG A 8 7.00 -0.81 -6.31
CA ARG A 8 6.41 -2.08 -5.84
C ARG A 8 4.93 -2.15 -6.19
N TYR A 9 4.21 -1.05 -6.07
CA TYR A 9 2.84 -0.94 -6.54
C TYR A 9 2.70 -1.26 -8.03
N ASN A 10 3.53 -0.64 -8.88
CA ASN A 10 3.50 -0.86 -10.33
C ASN A 10 3.78 -2.32 -10.70
N LEU A 11 4.72 -2.99 -10.01
CA LEU A 11 4.94 -4.42 -10.18
C LEU A 11 3.69 -5.24 -9.83
N GLY A 12 2.98 -4.88 -8.76
CA GLY A 12 1.71 -5.51 -8.42
C GLY A 12 0.66 -5.36 -9.52
N CYS A 13 0.54 -4.16 -10.10
CA CYS A 13 -0.36 -3.92 -11.22
C CYS A 13 0.01 -4.75 -12.45
N LEU A 14 1.29 -4.81 -12.82
CA LEU A 14 1.79 -5.57 -13.97
C LEU A 14 1.53 -7.08 -13.81
N GLU A 15 1.78 -7.63 -12.62
CA GLU A 15 1.47 -9.04 -12.34
C GLU A 15 -0.03 -9.30 -12.37
N GLY A 16 -0.84 -8.37 -11.85
CA GLY A 16 -2.29 -8.46 -11.90
C GLY A 16 -2.85 -8.43 -13.31
N GLN A 17 -2.26 -7.64 -14.21
CA GLN A 17 -2.61 -7.60 -15.65
C GLN A 17 -2.24 -8.91 -16.35
N LYS A 18 -1.16 -9.57 -15.92
CA LYS A 18 -0.74 -10.88 -16.43
C LYS A 18 -1.54 -12.06 -15.85
N GLY A 19 -2.49 -11.81 -14.94
CA GLY A 19 -3.25 -12.85 -14.25
C GLY A 19 -2.51 -13.50 -13.07
N ASN A 20 -1.30 -13.04 -12.74
CA ASN A 20 -0.49 -13.58 -11.65
C ASN A 20 -0.91 -12.98 -10.30
N HIS A 21 -2.14 -13.26 -9.88
CA HIS A 21 -2.77 -12.61 -8.72
C HIS A 21 -2.01 -12.82 -7.40
N ASP A 22 -1.50 -14.02 -7.13
CA ASP A 22 -0.67 -14.29 -5.94
C ASP A 22 0.61 -13.47 -5.90
N ARG A 23 1.20 -13.20 -7.07
CA ARG A 23 2.41 -12.37 -7.19
C ARG A 23 2.04 -10.90 -7.04
N ALA A 24 0.92 -10.47 -7.63
CA ALA A 24 0.39 -9.13 -7.47
C ALA A 24 0.16 -8.76 -6.01
N VAL A 25 -0.52 -9.64 -5.24
CA VAL A 25 -0.80 -9.43 -3.81
C VAL A 25 0.49 -9.29 -3.00
N ARG A 26 1.52 -10.10 -3.28
CA ARG A 26 2.84 -9.97 -2.61
C ARG A 26 3.50 -8.62 -2.86
N HIS A 27 3.43 -8.11 -4.08
CA HIS A 27 3.96 -6.79 -4.40
C HIS A 27 3.19 -5.67 -3.68
N PHE A 28 1.86 -5.75 -3.65
CA PHE A 28 1.04 -4.80 -2.91
C PHE A 28 1.29 -4.87 -1.40
N LEU A 29 1.50 -6.06 -0.81
CA LEU A 29 1.79 -6.20 0.63
C LEU A 29 3.05 -5.46 1.05
N ILE A 30 4.11 -5.52 0.23
CA ILE A 30 5.35 -4.79 0.49
C ILE A 30 5.09 -3.29 0.45
N SER A 31 4.39 -2.82 -0.58
CA SER A 31 4.09 -1.39 -0.74
C SER A 31 3.14 -0.85 0.35
N ALA A 32 2.16 -1.65 0.77
CA ALA A 32 1.28 -1.32 1.91
C ALA A 32 2.08 -1.18 3.21
N LYS A 33 3.04 -2.07 3.47
CA LYS A 33 3.98 -1.98 4.60
C LYS A 33 4.94 -0.79 4.52
N MET A 34 4.96 -0.07 3.41
CA MET A 34 5.70 1.19 3.24
C MET A 34 4.80 2.42 3.34
N GLY A 35 3.52 2.24 3.68
CA GLY A 35 2.58 3.34 3.87
C GLY A 35 1.78 3.72 2.62
N LEU A 36 1.80 2.92 1.54
CA LEU A 36 1.02 3.24 0.35
C LEU A 36 -0.43 2.71 0.44
N LYS A 37 -1.38 3.61 0.65
CA LYS A 37 -2.82 3.30 0.77
C LYS A 37 -3.39 2.59 -0.47
N ASP A 38 -3.00 3.00 -1.67
CA ASP A 38 -3.48 2.39 -2.93
C ASP A 38 -3.19 0.89 -3.00
N SER A 39 -2.12 0.44 -2.33
CA SER A 39 -1.79 -0.99 -2.26
C SER A 39 -2.77 -1.76 -1.38
N VAL A 40 -3.20 -1.17 -0.26
CA VAL A 40 -4.24 -1.73 0.61
C VAL A 40 -5.57 -1.84 -0.14
N ASP A 41 -5.94 -0.79 -0.88
CA ASP A 41 -7.18 -0.77 -1.65
C ASP A 41 -7.17 -1.79 -2.79
N ASN A 42 -6.01 -2.03 -3.43
CA ASN A 42 -5.89 -3.08 -4.43
C ASN A 42 -5.98 -4.48 -3.81
N ILE A 43 -5.37 -4.73 -2.64
CA ILE A 43 -5.52 -6.03 -1.94
C ILE A 43 -6.98 -6.23 -1.54
N LYS A 44 -7.69 -5.20 -1.09
CA LYS A 44 -9.13 -5.26 -0.81
C LYS A 44 -9.94 -5.69 -2.03
N LYS A 45 -9.67 -5.09 -3.20
CA LYS A 45 -10.32 -5.48 -4.47
C LYS A 45 -10.06 -6.95 -4.82
N ARG A 46 -8.84 -7.43 -4.61
CA ARG A 46 -8.49 -8.84 -4.84
C ARG A 46 -9.15 -9.77 -3.83
N PHE A 47 -9.26 -9.39 -2.57
CA PHE A 47 -9.99 -10.15 -1.54
C PHE A 47 -11.47 -10.27 -1.89
N MET A 48 -12.12 -9.18 -2.33
CA MET A 48 -13.53 -9.20 -2.77
C MET A 48 -13.76 -10.04 -4.04
N ALA A 49 -12.71 -10.27 -4.83
CA ALA A 49 -12.74 -11.12 -6.02
C ALA A 49 -12.29 -12.57 -5.73
N GLU A 50 -12.11 -12.95 -4.45
CA GLU A 50 -11.58 -14.27 -4.03
C GLU A 50 -10.17 -14.58 -4.56
N LEU A 51 -9.43 -13.55 -4.96
CA LEU A 51 -8.05 -13.62 -5.47
C LEU A 51 -6.99 -13.31 -4.41
N ALA A 52 -7.42 -13.01 -3.18
CA ALA A 52 -6.57 -12.81 -2.01
C ALA A 52 -7.29 -13.33 -0.77
N THR A 53 -6.52 -13.71 0.25
CA THR A 53 -7.09 -14.22 1.50
C THR A 53 -7.41 -13.09 2.48
N LYS A 54 -8.26 -13.38 3.47
CA LYS A 54 -8.59 -12.44 4.55
C LYS A 54 -7.34 -12.05 5.34
N GLU A 55 -6.44 -13.00 5.56
CA GLU A 55 -5.17 -12.82 6.26
C GLU A 55 -4.27 -11.85 5.49
N GLN A 56 -4.19 -11.97 4.17
CA GLN A 56 -3.41 -11.04 3.34
C GLN A 56 -3.97 -9.61 3.43
N TYR A 57 -5.30 -9.46 3.42
CA TYR A 57 -5.90 -8.14 3.60
C TYR A 57 -5.65 -7.56 5.00
N ALA A 58 -5.77 -8.37 6.05
CA ALA A 58 -5.46 -7.96 7.42
C ALA A 58 -3.99 -7.55 7.58
N GLN A 59 -3.06 -8.32 7.02
CA GLN A 59 -1.63 -8.00 7.01
C GLN A 59 -1.31 -6.70 6.28
N ALA A 60 -2.03 -6.38 5.21
CA ALA A 60 -1.87 -5.12 4.49
C ALA A 60 -2.29 -3.92 5.36
N LEU A 61 -3.43 -4.04 6.05
CA LEU A 61 -3.94 -3.00 6.95
C LEU A 61 -2.98 -2.77 8.13
N GLU A 62 -2.55 -3.85 8.80
CA GLU A 62 -1.61 -3.77 9.92
C GLU A 62 -0.27 -3.16 9.48
N GLY A 63 0.26 -3.61 8.34
CA GLY A 63 1.50 -3.08 7.77
C GLY A 63 1.43 -1.59 7.44
N TYR A 64 0.31 -1.15 6.85
CA TYR A 64 0.06 0.25 6.54
C TYR A 64 -0.06 1.11 7.80
N GLN A 65 -0.83 0.64 8.80
CA GLN A 65 -0.96 1.35 10.06
C GLN A 65 0.39 1.49 10.77
N LYS A 66 1.17 0.42 10.85
CA LYS A 66 2.51 0.46 11.43
C LYS A 66 3.43 1.45 10.70
N ALA A 67 3.41 1.46 9.36
CA ALA A 67 4.18 2.42 8.58
C ALA A 67 3.76 3.87 8.87
N MET A 68 2.45 4.13 8.97
CA MET A 68 1.94 5.45 9.34
C MET A 68 2.39 5.88 10.74
N GLU A 69 2.34 4.99 11.72
CA GLU A 69 2.82 5.27 13.08
C GLU A 69 4.33 5.52 13.13
N GLU A 70 5.14 4.72 12.44
CA GLU A 70 6.59 4.92 12.35
C GLU A 70 6.97 6.21 11.60
N MET A 71 6.11 6.66 10.69
CA MET A 71 6.33 7.89 9.94
C MET A 71 5.86 9.15 10.65
N LYS A 72 5.12 9.04 11.78
CA LYS A 72 4.70 10.20 12.56
C LYS A 72 5.90 10.99 13.06
N SER A 73 5.93 12.25 12.69
CA SER A 73 6.89 13.24 13.14
C SER A 73 6.20 14.59 12.99
N HIS A 74 6.41 15.49 13.96
CA HIS A 74 5.79 16.81 13.94
C HIS A 74 5.97 17.53 12.60
N ASP A 75 7.19 17.50 12.06
CA ASP A 75 7.54 18.11 10.78
C ASP A 75 6.81 17.47 9.59
N ARG A 76 6.62 16.14 9.62
CA ARG A 76 5.89 15.42 8.56
C ARG A 76 4.39 15.64 8.66
N ASP A 77 3.85 15.74 9.87
CA ASP A 77 2.43 16.05 10.09
C ASP A 77 2.10 17.50 9.68
N GLU A 78 3.04 18.43 9.84
CA GLU A 78 2.92 19.80 9.36
C GLU A 78 3.08 19.87 7.83
N ALA A 79 4.08 19.20 7.26
CA ALA A 79 4.23 19.11 5.80
C ALA A 79 3.01 18.47 5.11
N LYS A 80 2.44 17.41 5.69
CA LYS A 80 1.23 16.78 5.17
C LYS A 80 0.02 17.72 5.23
N ARG A 81 -0.18 18.43 6.35
CA ARG A 81 -1.24 19.45 6.47
C ARG A 81 -1.10 20.54 5.41
N LEU A 82 0.12 21.03 5.17
CA LEU A 82 0.39 22.02 4.13
C LEU A 82 0.12 21.49 2.71
N MET A 83 0.43 20.21 2.43
CA MET A 83 0.10 19.59 1.14
C MET A 83 -1.42 19.43 0.95
N ASP A 84 -2.13 18.97 1.99
CA ASP A 84 -3.60 18.81 1.96
C ASP A 84 -4.30 20.18 1.80
N GLU A 85 -3.80 21.24 2.44
CA GLU A 85 -4.29 22.63 2.27
C GLU A 85 -4.00 23.19 0.86
N GLN A 86 -2.93 22.75 0.21
CA GLN A 86 -2.57 23.14 -1.15
C GLN A 86 -3.28 22.30 -2.23
N GLY A 87 -4.03 21.27 -1.84
CA GLY A 87 -4.80 20.42 -2.76
C GLY A 87 -3.94 19.58 -3.72
N LEU A 88 -2.71 19.23 -3.30
CA LEU A 88 -1.76 18.43 -4.07
C LEU A 88 -1.89 16.92 -3.82
#